data_AF-A0AAW0CA91-F1
#
_entry.id   AF-A0AAW0CA91-F1
#
_cell.length_a   1.000
_cell.length_b   1.000
_cell.length_c   1.000
_cell.angle_alpha   90.00
_cell.angle_beta   90.00
_cell.angle_gamma   90.00
#
_symmetry.space_group_name_H-M   'P 1'
#
loop_
_entity.id
_entity.type
_entity.pdbx_description
1 polymer ?
#
loop_
_entity_poly.entity_id
_entity_poly.type
_entity_poly.pdbx_seq_one_letter_code
_entity_poly.pdbx_strand_id
1 'polypeptide(L)'
;MGPTRTLRSQTKASSTLATKSAKSGATKSATKASVKKTGPKKTRQSKAAPAESAAAAARPSSTSLLKHSQQTTNGYANYVKSGKKWLEEWTSEGREHTPLALRALNAYKCEHLERSFASAEGIRSAFKDYFERVCGCQGDFWKYNSHTQKWEGNPVFQSGFKTYYESLKNRHSRTGTATQALPMLPADLKVIMAYLDSDEGAKAFTVTQRLYFKAFASTAFTLWTRCAGAASAPSSSGGVTVQRAPFRSSRPIYMVQFNKVHPEIDCYTHVKAWKVHMEGLLRRSLTGNDFVFPALASTGQVKFGEPTSRSAFETLLNDVVEKSDALHGRNGLAALPGIDDEYN
;
A
#
# COMPACT_ATOMS: atom_id res chain seq x y z
N MET A 1 -25.29 -58.40 -48.22
CA MET A 1 -26.25 -59.22 -47.43
C MET A 1 -26.06 -58.89 -45.96
N GLY A 2 -27.14 -58.53 -45.27
CA GLY A 2 -27.15 -58.04 -43.88
C GLY A 2 -27.97 -56.74 -43.77
N PRO A 3 -29.27 -56.80 -43.42
CA PRO A 3 -30.17 -55.67 -43.60
C PRO A 3 -30.24 -54.73 -42.39
N THR A 4 -30.11 -53.45 -42.72
CA THR A 4 -30.82 -52.26 -42.24
C THR A 4 -31.93 -52.48 -41.21
N ARG A 5 -31.77 -51.89 -40.02
CA ARG A 5 -32.88 -51.70 -39.06
C ARG A 5 -33.23 -50.22 -38.96
N THR A 6 -34.29 -49.88 -39.69
CA THR A 6 -35.01 -48.61 -39.65
C THR A 6 -35.92 -48.59 -38.41
N LEU A 7 -35.85 -47.53 -37.60
CA LEU A 7 -36.90 -47.19 -36.63
C LEU A 7 -37.32 -45.74 -36.86
N ARG A 8 -38.59 -45.59 -37.22
CA ARG A 8 -39.26 -44.37 -37.67
C ARG A 8 -40.39 -44.07 -36.71
N SER A 9 -40.51 -42.79 -36.33
CA SER A 9 -41.73 -42.07 -35.91
C SER A 9 -42.33 -42.45 -34.55
N GLN A 10 -42.94 -41.58 -33.74
CA GLN A 10 -43.97 -40.55 -34.03
C GLN A 10 -44.03 -39.47 -32.90
N THR A 11 -44.21 -38.18 -33.24
CA THR A 11 -45.39 -37.28 -32.97
C THR A 11 -45.51 -36.71 -31.53
N LYS A 12 -45.36 -35.38 -31.35
CA LYS A 12 -46.34 -34.25 -31.35
C LYS A 12 -47.03 -33.97 -29.99
N ALA A 13 -46.78 -32.78 -29.45
CA ALA A 13 -47.75 -31.78 -28.93
C ALA A 13 -46.92 -30.57 -28.44
N SER A 14 -46.85 -29.39 -29.09
CA SER A 14 -47.88 -28.35 -29.26
C SER A 14 -48.61 -27.97 -27.96
N SER A 15 -48.10 -26.92 -27.31
CA SER A 15 -48.81 -26.13 -26.30
C SER A 15 -48.55 -24.65 -26.59
N THR A 16 -49.45 -24.09 -27.39
CA THR A 16 -49.59 -22.65 -27.67
C THR A 16 -50.36 -22.04 -26.50
N LEU A 17 -49.84 -20.98 -25.86
CA LEU A 17 -50.65 -20.12 -25.01
C LEU A 17 -50.36 -18.66 -25.37
N ALA A 18 -51.37 -18.08 -26.01
CA ALA A 18 -51.42 -16.72 -26.46
C ALA A 18 -52.04 -15.80 -25.39
N THR A 19 -51.57 -14.54 -25.46
CA THR A 19 -52.27 -13.29 -25.12
C THR A 19 -52.74 -13.06 -23.69
N LYS A 20 -52.14 -12.05 -23.05
CA LYS A 20 -52.89 -10.86 -22.64
C LYS A 20 -52.02 -9.61 -22.71
N SER A 21 -52.36 -8.81 -23.71
CA SER A 21 -52.00 -7.40 -23.89
C SER A 21 -52.83 -6.58 -22.91
N ALA A 22 -52.19 -5.75 -22.09
CA ALA A 22 -52.85 -4.70 -21.32
C ALA A 22 -52.15 -3.37 -21.63
N LYS A 23 -52.95 -2.47 -22.20
CA LYS A 23 -52.64 -1.11 -22.64
C LYS A 23 -53.13 -0.15 -21.56
N SER A 24 -52.56 1.06 -21.55
CA SER A 24 -52.82 2.22 -20.68
C SER A 24 -52.00 2.23 -19.37
N GLY A 25 -51.46 3.36 -18.90
CA GLY A 25 -51.78 4.75 -19.21
C GLY A 25 -50.57 5.67 -19.20
N ALA A 26 -50.76 6.78 -19.91
CA ALA A 26 -49.86 7.90 -20.05
C ALA A 26 -49.84 8.80 -18.79
N THR A 27 -48.92 9.77 -18.84
CA THR A 27 -48.76 10.96 -17.97
C THR A 27 -47.95 10.67 -16.67
N LYS A 28 -46.98 11.47 -16.24
CA LYS A 28 -46.64 12.88 -16.51
C LYS A 28 -45.12 13.05 -16.57
N SER A 29 -44.68 13.77 -17.59
CA SER A 29 -43.41 14.47 -17.68
C SER A 29 -43.34 15.53 -16.58
N ALA A 30 -42.54 15.28 -15.55
CA ALA A 30 -42.17 16.28 -14.56
C ALA A 30 -40.93 17.02 -15.05
N THR A 31 -41.15 18.23 -15.56
CA THR A 31 -40.16 19.27 -15.80
C THR A 31 -39.41 19.53 -14.49
N LYS A 32 -38.18 19.02 -14.35
CA LYS A 32 -37.30 19.42 -13.26
C LYS A 32 -36.83 20.85 -13.52
N ALA A 33 -37.47 21.79 -12.84
CA ALA A 33 -37.00 23.15 -12.68
C ALA A 33 -35.56 23.13 -12.16
N SER A 34 -34.68 23.81 -12.89
CA SER A 34 -33.32 24.13 -12.49
C SER A 34 -33.37 25.05 -11.27
N VAL A 35 -33.30 24.46 -10.08
CA VAL A 35 -33.07 25.21 -8.84
C VAL A 35 -31.62 25.66 -8.85
N LYS A 36 -31.44 26.91 -9.26
CA LYS A 36 -30.22 27.69 -9.11
C LYS A 36 -29.90 27.75 -7.60
N LYS A 37 -29.07 26.81 -7.12
CA LYS A 37 -28.49 26.89 -5.77
C LYS A 37 -27.59 28.13 -5.73
N THR A 38 -28.17 29.26 -5.32
CA THR A 38 -27.42 30.36 -4.75
C THR A 38 -26.74 29.82 -3.50
N GLY A 39 -25.44 29.57 -3.59
CA GLY A 39 -24.64 29.20 -2.43
C GLY A 39 -24.80 30.25 -1.32
N PRO A 40 -24.78 29.85 -0.04
CA PRO A 40 -24.81 30.80 1.05
C PRO A 40 -23.62 31.75 0.89
N LYS A 41 -23.95 33.02 0.67
CA LYS A 41 -23.04 34.16 0.73
C LYS A 41 -22.37 34.04 2.10
N LYS A 42 -21.10 33.61 2.14
CA LYS A 42 -20.28 33.66 3.35
C LYS A 42 -20.19 35.13 3.75
N THR A 43 -21.07 35.54 4.66
CA THR A 43 -20.92 36.77 5.41
C THR A 43 -19.57 36.66 6.09
N ARG A 44 -18.62 37.43 5.58
CA ARG A 44 -17.30 37.64 6.15
C ARG A 44 -17.52 38.28 7.51
N GLN A 45 -17.79 37.46 8.53
CA GLN A 45 -17.63 37.88 9.91
C GLN A 45 -16.16 38.26 10.05
N SER A 46 -15.92 39.58 10.08
CA SER A 46 -14.69 40.16 10.60
C SER A 46 -14.52 39.61 12.01
N LYS A 47 -13.69 38.57 12.13
CA LYS A 47 -13.21 38.06 13.39
C LYS A 47 -12.46 39.22 14.05
N ALA A 48 -13.09 39.86 15.02
CA ALA A 48 -12.43 40.82 15.89
C ALA A 48 -11.16 40.15 16.42
N ALA A 49 -10.04 40.88 16.35
CA ALA A 49 -8.77 40.44 16.89
C ALA A 49 -9.00 39.99 18.35
N PRO A 50 -8.59 38.77 18.74
CA PRO A 50 -8.61 38.41 20.15
C PRO A 50 -7.68 39.40 20.86
N ALA A 51 -8.24 40.09 21.86
CA ALA A 51 -7.48 40.93 22.75
C ALA A 51 -6.26 40.14 23.24
N GLU A 52 -5.10 40.72 23.00
CA GLU A 52 -3.78 40.21 23.34
C GLU A 52 -3.65 40.14 24.87
N SER A 53 -4.23 39.08 25.45
CA SER A 53 -3.97 38.68 26.82
C SER A 53 -2.56 38.11 26.85
N ALA A 54 -1.59 38.99 27.12
CA ALA A 54 -0.22 38.66 27.45
C ALA A 54 -0.15 37.81 28.74
N ALA A 55 -0.55 36.54 28.64
CA ALA A 55 -0.20 35.54 29.63
C ALA A 55 1.30 35.29 29.46
N ALA A 56 2.10 35.92 30.32
CA ALA A 56 3.52 35.67 30.43
C ALA A 56 3.74 34.19 30.73
N ALA A 57 3.98 33.40 29.67
CA ALA A 57 4.41 32.02 29.80
C ALA A 57 5.71 32.04 30.63
N ALA A 58 5.62 31.57 31.87
CA ALA A 58 6.72 31.56 32.80
C ALA A 58 7.91 30.87 32.13
N ARG A 59 9.00 31.62 31.92
CA ARG A 59 10.24 31.07 31.38
C ARG A 59 10.66 29.90 32.27
N PRO A 60 10.99 28.73 31.70
CA PRO A 60 11.46 27.61 32.49
C PRO A 60 12.68 28.05 33.30
N SER A 61 12.68 27.75 34.61
CA SER A 61 13.79 28.11 35.50
C SER A 61 15.11 27.51 34.99
N SER A 62 16.24 28.20 35.21
CA SER A 62 17.58 27.72 34.85
C SER A 62 17.86 26.31 35.40
N THR A 63 17.33 26.00 36.58
CA THR A 63 17.40 24.68 37.21
C THR A 63 16.67 23.60 36.42
N SER A 64 15.51 23.92 35.83
CA SER A 64 14.77 22.98 34.97
C SER A 64 15.48 22.70 33.66
N LEU A 65 16.12 23.72 33.06
CA LEU A 65 16.94 23.57 31.85
C LEU A 65 18.18 22.70 32.12
N LEU A 66 18.84 22.90 33.28
CA LEU A 66 20.01 22.11 33.67
C LEU A 66 19.67 20.64 33.94
N LYS A 67 18.55 20.37 34.61
CA LYS A 67 18.05 18.99 34.81
C LYS A 67 17.70 18.33 33.49
N HIS A 68 17.06 19.04 32.56
CA HIS A 68 16.72 18.50 31.25
C HIS A 68 17.99 18.19 30.43
N SER A 69 19.00 19.08 30.49
CA SER A 69 20.32 18.84 29.90
C SER A 69 20.96 17.57 30.45
N GLN A 70 21.03 17.39 31.78
CA GLN A 70 21.59 16.18 32.39
C GLN A 70 20.84 14.91 31.96
N GLN A 71 19.51 14.95 31.87
CA GLN A 71 18.71 13.81 31.42
C GLN A 71 18.99 13.44 29.97
N THR A 72 19.12 14.43 29.08
CA THR A 72 19.52 14.19 27.68
C THR A 72 20.94 13.65 27.57
N THR A 73 21.88 14.15 28.37
CA THR A 73 23.26 13.64 28.42
C THR A 73 23.31 12.17 28.84
N ASN A 74 22.57 11.80 29.89
CA ASN A 74 22.50 10.41 30.35
C ASN A 74 21.83 9.50 29.30
N GLY A 75 20.78 9.99 28.64
CA GLY A 75 20.14 9.28 27.53
C GLY A 75 21.11 9.02 26.37
N TYR A 76 21.84 10.05 25.93
CA TYR A 76 22.84 9.91 24.87
C TYR A 76 23.99 8.98 25.27
N ALA A 77 24.44 9.02 26.53
CA ALA A 77 25.45 8.11 27.01
C ALA A 77 25.04 6.63 26.86
N ASN A 78 23.76 6.29 27.07
CA ASN A 78 23.26 4.93 26.88
C ASN A 78 23.25 4.50 25.40
N TYR A 79 22.86 5.40 24.48
CA TYR A 79 22.93 5.13 23.04
C TYR A 79 24.39 4.96 22.58
N VAL A 80 25.29 5.82 23.05
CA VAL A 80 26.72 5.69 22.75
C VAL A 80 27.28 4.41 23.34
N LYS A 81 26.98 4.06 24.60
CA LYS A 81 27.52 2.83 25.23
C LYS A 81 27.05 1.56 24.51
N SER A 82 25.76 1.47 24.20
CA SER A 82 25.21 0.33 23.46
C SER A 82 25.74 0.27 22.03
N GLY A 83 25.84 1.41 21.34
CA GLY A 83 26.39 1.47 20.00
C GLY A 83 27.91 1.33 19.94
N LYS A 84 28.66 1.69 21.00
CA LYS A 84 30.12 1.54 21.09
C LYS A 84 30.53 0.09 21.13
N LYS A 85 29.91 -0.73 21.96
CA LYS A 85 30.18 -2.17 21.97
C LYS A 85 30.00 -2.77 20.57
N TRP A 86 28.93 -2.35 19.90
CA TRP A 86 28.59 -2.77 18.54
C TRP A 86 29.59 -2.21 17.50
N LEU A 87 30.05 -0.97 17.68
CA LEU A 87 31.06 -0.35 16.83
C LEU A 87 32.45 -0.90 17.08
N GLU A 88 32.86 -1.24 18.30
CA GLU A 88 34.18 -1.80 18.62
C GLU A 88 34.36 -3.16 17.93
N GLU A 89 33.29 -3.95 17.86
CA GLU A 89 33.24 -5.19 17.08
C GLU A 89 33.48 -4.90 15.58
N TRP A 90 32.81 -3.89 15.01
CA TRP A 90 32.89 -3.52 13.59
C TRP A 90 34.11 -2.66 13.19
N THR A 91 34.67 -1.87 14.11
CA THR A 91 35.75 -0.92 13.83
C THR A 91 37.13 -1.55 13.94
N SER A 92 37.21 -2.79 14.41
CA SER A 92 38.39 -3.64 14.22
C SER A 92 38.77 -3.76 12.73
N GLU A 93 37.81 -3.58 11.82
CA GLU A 93 37.97 -3.59 10.35
C GLU A 93 38.29 -2.20 9.74
N GLY A 94 38.36 -1.13 10.55
CA GLY A 94 38.75 0.20 10.11
C GLY A 94 37.65 1.26 10.12
N ARG A 95 38.06 2.53 10.19
CA ARG A 95 37.13 3.68 10.33
C ARG A 95 36.27 3.95 9.10
N GLU A 96 36.63 3.43 7.93
CA GLU A 96 35.90 3.63 6.69
C GLU A 96 34.45 3.08 6.74
N HIS A 97 34.22 2.03 7.53
CA HIS A 97 32.92 1.39 7.65
C HIS A 97 32.00 2.05 8.68
N THR A 98 32.46 3.07 9.41
CA THR A 98 31.68 3.70 10.49
C THR A 98 30.28 4.18 10.04
N PRO A 99 30.10 4.83 8.87
CA PRO A 99 28.76 5.20 8.41
C PRO A 99 27.86 4.01 8.08
N LEU A 100 28.44 2.93 7.53
CA LEU A 100 27.71 1.70 7.21
C LEU A 100 27.25 1.00 8.50
N ALA A 101 28.15 0.92 9.48
CA ALA A 101 27.87 0.47 10.84
C ALA A 101 26.70 1.24 11.48
N LEU A 102 26.74 2.58 11.49
CA LEU A 102 25.64 3.39 12.02
C LEU A 102 24.32 3.16 11.28
N ARG A 103 24.37 2.93 9.96
CA ARG A 103 23.19 2.58 9.16
C ARG A 103 22.61 1.23 9.60
N ALA A 104 23.45 0.21 9.75
CA ALA A 104 23.04 -1.12 10.18
C ALA A 104 22.48 -1.11 11.61
N LEU A 105 23.06 -0.33 12.53
CA LEU A 105 22.50 -0.13 13.87
C LEU A 105 21.10 0.48 13.82
N ASN A 106 20.88 1.51 13.00
CA ASN A 106 19.55 2.11 12.84
C ASN A 106 18.55 1.13 12.22
N ALA A 107 18.96 0.36 11.21
CA ALA A 107 18.12 -0.69 10.61
C ALA A 107 17.72 -1.75 11.64
N TYR A 108 18.70 -2.28 12.39
CA TYR A 108 18.43 -3.25 13.44
C TYR A 108 17.46 -2.70 14.50
N LYS A 109 17.68 -1.47 14.99
CA LYS A 109 16.80 -0.89 16.02
C LYS A 109 15.41 -0.53 15.48
N CYS A 110 15.31 0.05 14.29
CA CYS A 110 14.06 0.65 13.79
C CYS A 110 13.26 -0.24 12.85
N GLU A 111 13.88 -1.25 12.26
CA GLU A 111 13.20 -2.20 11.36
C GLU A 111 13.06 -3.56 12.05
N HIS A 112 14.13 -4.10 12.62
CA HIS A 112 14.07 -5.43 13.24
C HIS A 112 13.47 -5.41 14.65
N LEU A 113 13.83 -4.43 15.50
CA LEU A 113 13.23 -4.26 16.83
C LEU A 113 12.02 -3.31 16.86
N GLU A 114 11.54 -2.90 15.67
CA GLU A 114 10.34 -2.05 15.48
C GLU A 114 10.31 -0.76 16.31
N ARG A 115 11.47 -0.18 16.62
CA ARG A 115 11.52 1.08 17.37
C ARG A 115 11.09 2.26 16.51
N SER A 116 10.50 3.27 17.15
CA SER A 116 10.04 4.48 16.49
C SER A 116 11.20 5.33 15.94
N PHE A 117 10.89 6.28 15.06
CA PHE A 117 11.88 7.21 14.50
C PHE A 117 12.62 8.04 15.56
N ALA A 118 11.99 8.29 16.72
CA ALA A 118 12.65 8.93 17.85
C ALA A 118 13.91 8.17 18.29
N SER A 119 13.95 6.84 18.14
CA SER A 119 15.15 6.04 18.41
C SER A 119 16.26 6.31 17.40
N ALA A 120 15.93 6.38 16.09
CA ALA A 120 16.90 6.73 15.06
C ALA A 120 17.48 8.14 15.26
N GLU A 121 16.63 9.10 15.64
CA GLU A 121 17.04 10.47 15.95
C GLU A 121 17.93 10.54 17.19
N GLY A 122 17.59 9.77 18.24
CA GLY A 122 18.42 9.62 19.43
C GLY A 122 19.80 9.06 19.12
N ILE A 123 19.88 7.97 18.33
CA ILE A 123 21.14 7.37 17.87
C ILE A 123 21.96 8.37 17.06
N ARG A 124 21.37 8.99 16.03
CA ARG A 124 22.05 9.99 15.20
C ARG A 124 22.61 11.14 16.04
N SER A 125 21.81 11.69 16.96
CA SER A 125 22.22 12.82 17.81
C SER A 125 23.33 12.44 18.78
N ALA A 126 23.21 11.28 19.42
CA ALA A 126 24.21 10.77 20.36
C ALA A 126 25.56 10.51 19.67
N PHE A 127 25.56 9.93 18.47
CA PHE A 127 26.78 9.73 17.69
C PHE A 127 27.34 11.03 17.13
N LYS A 128 26.47 11.97 16.72
CA LYS A 128 26.93 13.30 16.32
C LYS A 128 27.76 13.95 17.43
N ASP A 129 27.20 14.02 18.64
CA ASP A 129 27.84 14.61 19.82
C ASP A 129 29.11 13.85 20.23
N TYR A 130 29.08 12.51 20.17
CA TYR A 130 30.24 11.67 20.45
C TYR A 130 31.43 11.99 19.54
N PHE A 131 31.24 12.05 18.23
CA PHE A 131 32.33 12.33 17.28
C PHE A 131 32.84 13.77 17.43
N GLU A 132 31.96 14.73 17.70
CA GLU A 132 32.35 16.14 17.92
C GLU A 132 33.20 16.30 19.19
N ARG A 133 32.76 15.75 20.32
CA ARG A 133 33.41 15.97 21.62
C ARG A 133 34.58 15.04 21.90
N VAL A 134 34.44 13.75 21.56
CA VAL A 134 35.43 12.73 21.93
C VAL A 134 36.48 12.54 20.84
N CYS A 135 36.07 12.56 19.58
CA CYS A 135 36.99 12.38 18.45
C CYS A 135 37.53 13.71 17.89
N GLY A 136 37.01 14.85 18.35
CA GLY A 136 37.38 16.17 17.82
C GLY A 136 36.98 16.35 16.35
N CYS A 137 36.06 15.53 15.84
CA CYS A 137 35.61 15.57 14.46
C CYS A 137 34.65 16.73 14.27
N GLN A 138 35.07 17.77 13.56
CA GLN A 138 34.24 18.92 13.23
C GLN A 138 33.73 18.88 11.79
N GLY A 139 32.59 19.54 11.54
CA GLY A 139 32.02 19.77 10.21
C GLY A 139 30.90 18.81 9.80
N ASP A 140 30.13 19.23 8.79
CA ASP A 140 28.97 18.53 8.25
C ASP A 140 29.32 17.64 7.04
N PHE A 141 30.48 16.95 7.10
CA PHE A 141 30.95 16.07 6.04
C PHE A 141 31.60 14.80 6.59
N TRP A 142 31.78 13.80 5.74
CA TRP A 142 32.59 12.61 6.02
C TRP A 142 33.37 12.27 4.75
N LYS A 143 34.69 12.47 4.76
CA LYS A 143 35.54 12.28 3.57
C LYS A 143 36.91 11.73 3.92
N TYR A 144 37.50 10.98 3.00
CA TYR A 144 38.89 10.56 3.12
C TYR A 144 39.81 11.70 2.67
N ASN A 145 40.76 12.09 3.51
CA ASN A 145 41.79 13.05 3.15
C ASN A 145 43.03 12.30 2.66
N SER A 146 43.33 12.43 1.36
CA SER A 146 44.47 11.79 0.71
C SER A 146 45.82 12.30 1.20
N HIS A 147 45.91 13.52 1.74
CA HIS A 147 47.17 14.07 2.25
C HIS A 147 47.51 13.55 3.64
N THR A 148 46.50 13.45 4.52
CA THR A 148 46.69 12.97 5.90
C THR A 148 46.51 11.46 6.03
N GLN A 149 46.03 10.79 4.96
CA GLN A 149 45.65 9.37 4.92
C GLN A 149 44.69 9.01 6.06
N LYS A 150 43.77 9.94 6.37
CA LYS A 150 42.81 9.82 7.47
C LYS A 150 41.42 10.23 7.01
N TRP A 151 40.41 9.58 7.60
CA TRP A 151 39.03 10.02 7.47
C TRP A 151 38.79 11.24 8.36
N GLU A 152 38.20 12.27 7.77
CA GLU A 152 37.90 13.55 8.41
C GLU A 152 36.39 13.84 8.37
N GLY A 153 35.94 14.55 9.40
CA GLY A 153 34.54 14.93 9.60
C GLY A 153 33.75 13.92 10.44
N ASN A 154 32.42 14.00 10.41
CA ASN A 154 31.52 13.23 11.25
C ASN A 154 30.67 12.24 10.41
N PRO A 155 30.71 10.93 10.70
CA PRO A 155 30.13 9.90 9.84
C PRO A 155 28.60 9.99 9.71
N VAL A 156 27.91 10.69 10.63
CA VAL A 156 26.46 10.94 10.53
C VAL A 156 26.06 11.82 9.34
N PHE A 157 27.03 12.47 8.68
CA PHE A 157 26.84 13.29 7.50
C PHE A 157 27.22 12.60 6.19
N GLN A 158 27.67 11.35 6.24
CA GLN A 158 27.89 10.57 5.03
C GLN A 158 26.57 10.43 4.23
N SER A 159 26.65 10.56 2.90
CA SER A 159 25.47 10.66 2.02
C SER A 159 24.54 9.45 2.09
N GLY A 160 25.08 8.24 2.16
CA GLY A 160 24.32 7.01 2.31
C GLY A 160 23.56 6.92 3.64
N PHE A 161 24.20 7.27 4.76
CA PHE A 161 23.56 7.33 6.07
C PHE A 161 22.47 8.41 6.10
N LYS A 162 22.75 9.60 5.57
CA LYS A 162 21.77 10.70 5.48
C LYS A 162 20.53 10.29 4.66
N THR A 163 20.74 9.69 3.49
CA THR A 163 19.65 9.23 2.61
C THR A 163 18.77 8.19 3.31
N TYR A 164 19.40 7.23 4.02
CA TYR A 164 18.68 6.24 4.80
C TYR A 164 17.92 6.86 5.98
N TYR A 165 18.54 7.79 6.71
CA TYR A 165 17.88 8.49 7.82
C TYR A 165 16.65 9.30 7.36
N GLU A 166 16.75 10.01 6.24
CA GLU A 166 15.61 10.73 5.64
C GLU A 166 14.51 9.77 5.18
N SER A 167 14.84 8.56 4.72
CA SER A 167 13.82 7.55 4.38
C SER A 167 13.05 7.10 5.63
N LEU A 168 13.72 6.90 6.76
CA LEU A 168 13.07 6.60 8.05
C LEU A 168 12.17 7.75 8.52
N LYS A 169 12.63 9.00 8.37
CA LYS A 169 11.86 10.20 8.71
C LYS A 169 10.59 10.31 7.86
N ASN A 170 10.72 10.11 6.56
CA ASN A 170 9.61 10.13 5.62
C ASN A 170 8.62 9.01 5.91
N ARG A 171 9.12 7.81 6.23
CA ARG A 171 8.28 6.67 6.67
C ARG A 171 7.50 7.03 7.93
N HIS A 172 8.15 7.58 8.95
CA HIS A 172 7.48 8.00 10.18
C HIS A 172 6.46 9.12 9.97
N SER A 173 6.78 10.09 9.12
CA SER A 173 5.85 11.18 8.79
C SER A 173 4.60 10.66 8.08
N ARG A 174 4.74 9.62 7.24
CA ARG A 174 3.61 8.94 6.60
C ARG A 174 2.75 8.15 7.59
N THR A 175 3.35 7.56 8.62
CA THR A 175 2.61 6.75 9.61
C THR A 175 2.05 7.57 10.78
N GLY A 176 2.72 8.65 11.19
CA GLY A 176 2.40 9.42 12.39
C GLY A 176 1.21 10.38 12.22
N THR A 177 0.98 10.90 11.02
CA THR A 177 -0.22 11.69 10.67
C THR A 177 -1.15 10.83 9.82
N ALA A 178 -1.91 9.97 10.48
CA ALA A 178 -2.83 8.99 9.89
C ALA A 178 -4.06 9.63 9.21
N THR A 179 -3.85 10.57 8.30
CA THR A 179 -4.83 10.95 7.27
C THR A 179 -4.46 10.36 5.90
N GLN A 180 -3.25 9.81 5.75
CA GLN A 180 -2.83 9.13 4.52
C GLN A 180 -3.07 7.62 4.64
N ALA A 181 -3.68 7.02 3.61
CA ALA A 181 -3.93 5.59 3.56
C ALA A 181 -2.61 4.81 3.68
N LEU A 182 -2.55 3.87 4.63
CA LEU A 182 -1.40 2.98 4.78
C LEU A 182 -1.28 2.09 3.53
N PRO A 183 -0.04 1.76 3.10
CA PRO A 183 0.13 0.76 2.06
C PRO A 183 -0.41 -0.59 2.53
N MET A 184 -1.20 -1.23 1.66
CA MET A 184 -1.63 -2.61 1.82
C MET A 184 -0.38 -3.51 1.74
N LEU A 185 -0.16 -4.33 2.77
CA LEU A 185 0.91 -5.30 2.86
C LEU A 185 0.48 -6.65 2.25
N PRO A 186 1.41 -7.54 1.88
CA PRO A 186 1.06 -8.90 1.46
C PRO A 186 0.18 -9.62 2.47
N ALA A 187 0.44 -9.47 3.78
CA ALA A 187 -0.33 -10.10 4.85
C ALA A 187 -1.81 -9.65 4.84
N ASP A 188 -2.08 -8.34 4.70
CA ASP A 188 -3.45 -7.83 4.61
C ASP A 188 -4.17 -8.43 3.40
N LEU A 189 -3.47 -8.47 2.26
CA LEU A 189 -4.05 -9.01 1.04
C LEU A 189 -4.39 -10.49 1.20
N LYS A 190 -3.58 -11.28 1.92
CA LYS A 190 -3.90 -12.68 2.24
C LYS A 190 -5.17 -12.79 3.07
N VAL A 191 -5.32 -11.98 4.12
CA VAL A 191 -6.53 -11.94 4.97
C VAL A 191 -7.76 -11.60 4.12
N ILE A 192 -7.66 -10.59 3.24
CA ILE A 192 -8.74 -10.21 2.35
C ILE A 192 -9.10 -11.35 1.38
N MET A 193 -8.11 -12.00 0.76
CA MET A 193 -8.36 -13.10 -0.19
C MET A 193 -9.02 -14.30 0.49
N ALA A 194 -8.56 -14.65 1.69
CA ALA A 194 -9.13 -15.72 2.51
C ALA A 194 -10.57 -15.41 2.93
N TYR A 195 -10.84 -14.18 3.39
CA TYR A 195 -12.20 -13.73 3.70
C TYR A 195 -13.10 -13.83 2.47
N LEU A 196 -12.63 -13.41 1.28
CA LEU A 196 -13.43 -13.53 0.06
C LEU A 196 -13.70 -15.00 -0.32
N ASP A 197 -12.86 -15.96 0.05
CA ASP A 197 -13.12 -17.39 -0.17
C ASP A 197 -14.01 -18.03 0.91
N SER A 198 -14.13 -17.42 2.07
CA SER A 198 -14.98 -17.89 3.16
C SER A 198 -16.48 -17.88 2.81
N ASP A 199 -17.26 -18.65 3.57
CA ASP A 199 -18.72 -18.64 3.48
C ASP A 199 -19.32 -17.27 3.83
N GLU A 200 -18.70 -16.53 4.76
CA GLU A 200 -19.12 -15.16 5.10
C GLU A 200 -18.93 -14.21 3.91
N GLY A 201 -17.77 -14.28 3.25
CA GLY A 201 -17.49 -13.52 2.04
C GLY A 201 -18.44 -13.89 0.90
N ALA A 202 -18.76 -15.18 0.74
CA ALA A 202 -19.71 -15.67 -0.25
C ALA A 202 -21.15 -15.20 -0.01
N LYS A 203 -21.57 -15.04 1.25
CA LYS A 203 -22.86 -14.44 1.62
C LYS A 203 -22.88 -12.93 1.41
N ALA A 204 -21.76 -12.26 1.68
CA ALA A 204 -21.65 -10.81 1.61
C ALA A 204 -21.48 -10.26 0.18
N PHE A 205 -20.89 -11.05 -0.73
CA PHE A 205 -20.52 -10.59 -2.08
C PHE A 205 -20.86 -11.63 -3.15
N THR A 206 -21.35 -11.15 -4.29
CA THR A 206 -21.58 -12.00 -5.47
C THR A 206 -20.26 -12.61 -5.99
N VAL A 207 -20.34 -13.77 -6.66
CA VAL A 207 -19.17 -14.40 -7.31
C VAL A 207 -18.44 -13.40 -8.23
N THR A 208 -19.20 -12.58 -8.97
CA THR A 208 -18.66 -11.53 -9.83
C THR A 208 -17.85 -10.50 -9.04
N GLN A 209 -18.40 -9.94 -7.94
CA GLN A 209 -17.69 -8.95 -7.12
C GLN A 209 -16.41 -9.53 -6.51
N ARG A 210 -16.48 -10.78 -6.00
CA ARG A 210 -15.33 -11.46 -5.41
C ARG A 210 -14.22 -11.64 -6.45
N LEU A 211 -14.50 -12.29 -7.58
CA LEU A 211 -13.50 -12.54 -8.62
C LEU A 211 -12.94 -11.23 -9.20
N TYR A 212 -13.81 -10.23 -9.42
CA TYR A 212 -13.41 -8.90 -9.87
C TYR A 212 -12.41 -8.26 -8.88
N PHE A 213 -12.76 -8.24 -7.59
CA PHE A 213 -11.94 -7.64 -6.56
C PHE A 213 -10.59 -8.34 -6.46
N LYS A 214 -10.58 -9.68 -6.40
CA LYS A 214 -9.35 -10.48 -6.32
C LYS A 214 -8.40 -10.16 -7.46
N ALA A 215 -8.89 -10.22 -8.70
CA ALA A 215 -8.09 -9.93 -9.88
C ALA A 215 -7.57 -8.49 -9.91
N PHE A 216 -8.42 -7.52 -9.55
CA PHE A 216 -8.02 -6.10 -9.54
C PHE A 216 -6.97 -5.83 -8.46
N ALA A 217 -7.23 -6.24 -7.22
CA ALA A 217 -6.37 -5.99 -6.07
C ALA A 217 -5.00 -6.66 -6.23
N SER A 218 -4.95 -7.92 -6.69
CA SER A 218 -3.68 -8.61 -6.97
C SER A 218 -2.90 -7.96 -8.11
N THR A 219 -3.58 -7.46 -9.14
CA THR A 219 -2.95 -6.72 -10.25
C THR A 219 -2.36 -5.41 -9.77
N ALA A 220 -3.14 -4.62 -9.04
CA ALA A 220 -2.68 -3.34 -8.48
C ALA A 220 -1.47 -3.56 -7.54
N PHE A 221 -1.55 -4.57 -6.67
CA PHE A 221 -0.46 -4.94 -5.77
C PHE A 221 0.81 -5.36 -6.52
N THR A 222 0.68 -6.18 -7.57
CA THR A 222 1.80 -6.61 -8.41
C THR A 222 2.44 -5.44 -9.15
N LEU A 223 1.64 -4.54 -9.71
CA LEU A 223 2.15 -3.34 -10.40
C LEU A 223 2.86 -2.39 -9.43
N TRP A 224 2.33 -2.24 -8.22
CA TRP A 224 2.90 -1.37 -7.20
C TRP A 224 4.23 -1.88 -6.66
N THR A 225 4.33 -3.18 -6.33
CA THR A 225 5.54 -3.79 -5.77
C THR A 225 6.67 -3.94 -6.80
N ARG A 226 6.35 -4.07 -8.09
CA ARG A 226 7.35 -4.20 -9.16
C ARG A 226 8.19 -2.95 -9.42
N CYS A 227 7.75 -1.77 -8.98
CA CYS A 227 8.58 -0.56 -9.04
C CYS A 227 9.86 -0.67 -8.18
N ALA A 228 9.98 -1.66 -7.28
CA ALA A 228 11.15 -1.83 -6.44
C ALA A 228 12.23 -2.78 -7.02
N GLY A 229 11.92 -3.58 -8.04
CA GLY A 229 12.78 -4.74 -8.39
C GLY A 229 12.93 -5.06 -9.88
N ALA A 230 12.60 -4.15 -10.79
CA ALA A 230 12.72 -4.40 -12.24
C ALA A 230 14.20 -4.43 -12.71
N ALA A 231 14.90 -5.51 -12.39
CA ALA A 231 16.20 -5.89 -12.95
C ALA A 231 16.34 -7.41 -13.23
N SER A 232 15.27 -8.22 -13.12
CA SER A 232 15.35 -9.66 -13.42
C SER A 232 14.72 -10.03 -14.77
N ALA A 233 15.48 -10.83 -15.51
CA ALA A 233 15.37 -11.16 -16.93
C ALA A 233 14.07 -11.88 -17.36
N PRO A 234 13.70 -11.81 -18.65
CA PRO A 234 12.56 -12.56 -19.18
C PRO A 234 12.84 -14.06 -19.21
N SER A 235 12.08 -14.84 -18.42
CA SER A 235 11.94 -16.28 -18.58
C SER A 235 10.73 -16.59 -19.48
N SER A 236 10.93 -17.46 -20.46
CA SER A 236 10.04 -17.79 -21.59
C SER A 236 8.82 -18.65 -21.23
N SER A 237 8.14 -18.37 -20.12
CA SER A 237 6.94 -19.12 -19.70
C SER A 237 5.67 -18.26 -19.78
N GLY A 238 4.57 -18.88 -20.24
CA GLY A 238 3.32 -18.24 -20.68
C GLY A 238 2.65 -17.29 -19.67
N GLY A 239 3.08 -16.03 -19.66
CA GLY A 239 2.49 -14.97 -18.85
C GLY A 239 1.19 -14.41 -19.43
N VAL A 240 0.32 -13.91 -18.56
CA VAL A 240 -0.82 -13.08 -18.99
C VAL A 240 -0.30 -11.67 -19.24
N THR A 241 -0.62 -11.14 -20.42
CA THR A 241 -0.32 -9.75 -20.77
C THR A 241 -1.45 -8.85 -20.30
N VAL A 242 -1.16 -7.91 -19.42
CA VAL A 242 -2.10 -6.85 -19.01
C VAL A 242 -1.73 -5.57 -19.75
N GLN A 243 -2.61 -5.13 -20.66
CA GLN A 243 -2.46 -3.85 -21.36
C GLN A 243 -3.27 -2.74 -20.68
N ARG A 244 -2.67 -1.56 -20.56
CA ARG A 244 -3.36 -0.35 -20.10
C ARG A 244 -4.14 0.29 -21.27
N ALA A 245 -5.35 0.80 -20.99
CA ALA A 245 -6.24 1.48 -21.94
C ALA A 245 -5.61 2.78 -22.52
N PRO A 246 -6.16 3.37 -23.60
CA PRO A 246 -5.42 4.17 -24.56
C PRO A 246 -5.07 5.57 -24.04
N PHE A 247 -3.79 5.81 -23.70
CA PHE A 247 -3.22 7.16 -23.67
C PHE A 247 -1.71 7.12 -24.03
N ARG A 248 -1.39 7.62 -25.25
CA ARG A 248 -0.04 7.92 -25.81
C ARG A 248 0.89 6.73 -26.17
N SER A 249 1.88 7.04 -27.03
CA SER A 249 2.44 6.19 -28.12
C SER A 249 3.40 5.05 -27.75
N SER A 250 3.41 4.57 -26.51
CA SER A 250 4.07 3.30 -26.17
C SER A 250 3.41 2.75 -24.91
N ARG A 251 2.48 1.82 -25.09
CA ARG A 251 1.79 1.20 -23.96
C ARG A 251 2.77 0.26 -23.25
N PRO A 252 3.07 0.45 -21.96
CA PRO A 252 3.84 -0.53 -21.22
C PRO A 252 3.07 -1.85 -21.21
N ILE A 253 3.71 -2.91 -21.71
CA ILE A 253 3.21 -4.27 -21.69
C ILE A 253 3.71 -4.90 -20.40
N TYR A 254 2.79 -5.25 -19.50
CA TYR A 254 3.15 -5.93 -18.25
C TYR A 254 2.94 -7.44 -18.41
N MET A 255 4.02 -8.20 -18.24
CA MET A 255 3.96 -9.66 -18.14
C MET A 255 3.73 -10.08 -16.69
N VAL A 256 2.53 -10.56 -16.37
CA VAL A 256 2.25 -11.13 -15.04
C VAL A 256 2.71 -12.58 -15.04
N GLN A 257 3.67 -12.90 -14.17
CA GLN A 257 4.19 -14.25 -13.98
C GLN A 257 3.42 -14.94 -12.85
N PHE A 258 3.31 -16.26 -12.95
CA PHE A 258 2.72 -17.09 -11.91
C PHE A 258 3.63 -17.14 -10.67
N ASN A 259 3.09 -16.76 -9.51
CA ASN A 259 3.78 -16.86 -8.23
C ASN A 259 3.44 -18.18 -7.54
N LYS A 260 4.38 -19.13 -7.59
CA LYS A 260 4.26 -20.45 -6.94
C LYS A 260 4.30 -20.39 -5.41
N VAL A 261 4.95 -19.37 -4.84
CA VAL A 261 5.21 -19.29 -3.38
C VAL A 261 3.99 -18.77 -2.63
N HIS A 262 3.23 -17.87 -3.26
CA HIS A 262 2.02 -17.28 -2.68
C HIS A 262 0.84 -17.34 -3.66
N PRO A 263 0.32 -18.55 -3.97
CA PRO A 263 -0.80 -18.72 -4.89
C PRO A 263 -2.07 -17.97 -4.43
N GLU A 264 -2.24 -17.75 -3.13
CA GLU A 264 -3.40 -17.07 -2.54
C GLU A 264 -3.51 -15.59 -2.93
N ILE A 265 -2.39 -14.92 -3.21
CA ILE A 265 -2.35 -13.52 -3.69
C ILE A 265 -1.81 -13.42 -5.12
N ASP A 266 -1.70 -14.55 -5.82
CA ASP A 266 -1.13 -14.62 -7.17
C ASP A 266 -2.01 -13.92 -8.20
N CYS A 267 -1.46 -12.87 -8.80
CA CYS A 267 -2.17 -12.08 -9.79
C CYS A 267 -2.53 -12.89 -11.05
N TYR A 268 -1.67 -13.80 -11.48
CA TYR A 268 -1.92 -14.57 -12.69
C TYR A 268 -3.18 -15.46 -12.53
N THR A 269 -3.28 -16.16 -11.41
CA THR A 269 -4.39 -17.06 -11.08
C THR A 269 -5.70 -16.29 -10.96
N HIS A 270 -5.70 -15.18 -10.22
CA HIS A 270 -6.92 -14.38 -10.03
C HIS A 270 -7.40 -13.73 -11.33
N VAL A 271 -6.49 -13.18 -12.15
CA VAL A 271 -6.84 -12.62 -13.46
C VAL A 271 -7.34 -13.69 -14.42
N LYS A 272 -6.76 -14.90 -14.40
CA LYS A 272 -7.23 -16.03 -15.21
C LYS A 272 -8.64 -16.46 -14.81
N ALA A 273 -8.91 -16.60 -13.51
CA ALA A 273 -10.25 -16.95 -13.00
C ALA A 273 -11.29 -15.88 -13.37
N TRP A 274 -10.92 -14.60 -13.20
CA TRP A 274 -11.76 -13.47 -13.60
C TRP A 274 -12.06 -13.46 -15.11
N LYS A 275 -11.04 -13.70 -15.95
CA LYS A 275 -11.21 -13.81 -17.40
C LYS A 275 -12.23 -14.90 -17.77
N VAL A 276 -12.08 -16.11 -17.22
CA VAL A 276 -13.00 -17.23 -17.50
C VAL A 276 -14.44 -16.86 -17.10
N HIS A 277 -14.61 -16.21 -15.94
CA HIS A 277 -15.91 -15.72 -15.49
C HIS A 277 -16.50 -14.68 -16.45
N MET A 278 -15.71 -13.69 -16.89
CA MET A 278 -16.14 -12.69 -17.87
C MET A 278 -16.56 -13.30 -19.21
N GLU A 279 -15.80 -14.25 -19.74
CA GLU A 279 -16.13 -14.94 -20.99
C GLU A 279 -17.43 -15.75 -20.85
N GLY A 280 -17.66 -16.33 -19.67
CA GLY A 280 -18.93 -16.96 -19.31
C GLY A 280 -20.11 -15.99 -19.30
N LEU A 281 -19.94 -14.79 -18.75
CA LEU A 281 -20.97 -13.74 -18.73
C LEU A 281 -21.27 -13.19 -20.14
N LEU A 282 -20.23 -13.01 -20.96
CA LEU A 282 -20.34 -12.49 -22.32
C LEU A 282 -20.82 -13.54 -23.34
N ARG A 283 -20.72 -14.83 -23.00
CA ARG A 283 -20.93 -15.96 -23.93
C ARG A 283 -20.04 -15.89 -25.18
N ARG A 284 -18.88 -15.25 -25.05
CA ARG A 284 -17.84 -15.15 -26.08
C ARG A 284 -16.48 -14.90 -25.43
N SER A 285 -15.40 -15.20 -26.15
CA SER A 285 -14.05 -14.86 -25.72
C SER A 285 -13.84 -13.34 -25.64
N LEU A 286 -12.93 -12.91 -24.77
CA LEU A 286 -12.53 -11.50 -24.71
C LEU A 286 -11.75 -11.10 -25.96
N THR A 287 -12.07 -9.92 -26.48
CA THR A 287 -11.41 -9.28 -27.61
C THR A 287 -10.49 -8.16 -27.13
N GLY A 288 -9.58 -7.68 -27.98
CA GLY A 288 -8.66 -6.57 -27.63
C GLY A 288 -9.35 -5.24 -27.33
N ASN A 289 -10.64 -5.10 -27.65
CA ASN A 289 -11.44 -3.90 -27.36
C ASN A 289 -12.18 -3.98 -26.02
N ASP A 290 -12.19 -5.15 -25.37
CA ASP A 290 -12.84 -5.31 -24.07
C ASP A 290 -11.95 -4.81 -22.93
N PHE A 291 -12.54 -4.15 -21.94
CA PHE A 291 -11.82 -3.80 -20.72
C PHE A 291 -11.57 -5.05 -19.88
N VAL A 292 -10.33 -5.23 -19.39
CA VAL A 292 -9.99 -6.29 -18.41
C VAL A 292 -10.75 -6.07 -17.10
N PHE A 293 -10.93 -4.81 -16.71
CA PHE A 293 -11.68 -4.39 -15.53
C PHE A 293 -12.82 -3.45 -15.94
N PRO A 294 -13.92 -4.00 -16.48
CA PRO A 294 -15.11 -3.23 -16.86
C PRO A 294 -15.84 -2.71 -15.63
N ALA A 295 -16.62 -1.64 -15.82
CA ALA A 295 -17.37 -1.01 -14.73
C ALA A 295 -18.28 -2.01 -14.02
N LEU A 296 -18.28 -1.93 -12.69
CA LEU A 296 -19.11 -2.76 -11.84
C LEU A 296 -20.22 -1.90 -11.22
N ALA A 297 -21.47 -2.29 -11.40
CA ALA A 297 -22.59 -1.67 -10.72
C ALA A 297 -22.58 -2.05 -9.22
N SER A 298 -23.24 -1.25 -8.38
CA SER A 298 -23.42 -1.56 -6.96
C SER A 298 -24.16 -2.89 -6.72
N THR A 299 -24.95 -3.35 -7.70
CA THR A 299 -25.62 -4.65 -7.70
C THR A 299 -24.69 -5.83 -8.01
N GLY A 300 -23.41 -5.59 -8.30
CA GLY A 300 -22.44 -6.60 -8.73
C GLY A 300 -22.55 -7.00 -10.20
N GLN A 301 -23.41 -6.34 -10.99
CA GLN A 301 -23.50 -6.55 -12.44
C GLN A 301 -22.37 -5.83 -13.18
N VAL A 302 -21.81 -6.52 -14.18
CA VAL A 302 -20.77 -5.97 -15.05
C VAL A 302 -21.39 -5.13 -16.16
N LYS A 303 -20.87 -3.91 -16.35
CA LYS A 303 -21.19 -3.03 -17.47
C LYS A 303 -20.07 -3.09 -18.50
N PHE A 304 -20.28 -3.89 -19.53
CA PHE A 304 -19.32 -4.02 -20.62
C PHE A 304 -19.23 -2.73 -21.43
N GLY A 305 -18.03 -2.41 -21.94
CA GLY A 305 -17.77 -1.19 -22.72
C GLY A 305 -17.48 0.07 -21.90
N GLU A 306 -17.61 0.02 -20.57
CA GLU A 306 -17.25 1.12 -19.68
C GLU A 306 -16.08 0.69 -18.76
N PRO A 307 -15.07 1.54 -18.53
CA PRO A 307 -14.04 1.25 -17.54
C PRO A 307 -14.55 1.49 -16.12
N THR A 308 -14.03 0.74 -15.15
CA THR A 308 -14.38 0.99 -13.74
C THR A 308 -14.01 2.39 -13.28
N SER A 309 -15.00 3.09 -12.73
CA SER A 309 -14.76 4.37 -12.07
C SER A 309 -14.00 4.17 -10.76
N ARG A 310 -13.11 5.11 -10.45
CA ARG A 310 -12.35 5.12 -9.19
C ARG A 310 -13.26 4.99 -7.97
N SER A 311 -14.33 5.79 -7.92
CA SER A 311 -15.29 5.80 -6.81
C SER A 311 -15.98 4.46 -6.62
N ALA A 312 -16.37 3.77 -7.70
CA ALA A 312 -17.05 2.48 -7.59
C ALA A 312 -16.10 1.42 -7.02
N PHE A 313 -14.83 1.44 -7.42
CA PHE A 313 -13.83 0.55 -6.85
C PHE A 313 -13.50 0.90 -5.39
N GLU A 314 -13.35 2.18 -5.05
CA GLU A 314 -13.10 2.61 -3.66
C GLU A 314 -14.23 2.17 -2.72
N THR A 315 -15.51 2.26 -3.15
CA THR A 315 -16.63 1.72 -2.36
C THR A 315 -16.49 0.22 -2.14
N LEU A 316 -16.26 -0.57 -3.20
CA LEU A 316 -16.08 -2.02 -3.08
C LEU A 316 -14.88 -2.37 -2.19
N LEU A 317 -13.78 -1.63 -2.32
CA LEU A 317 -12.58 -1.81 -1.50
C LEU A 317 -12.86 -1.56 -0.02
N ASN A 318 -13.55 -0.46 0.30
CA ASN A 318 -13.91 -0.15 1.68
C ASN A 318 -14.81 -1.24 2.27
N ASP A 319 -15.83 -1.67 1.54
CA ASP A 319 -16.75 -2.72 2.00
C ASP A 319 -16.02 -4.06 2.27
N VAL A 320 -15.09 -4.45 1.40
CA VAL A 320 -14.31 -5.68 1.55
C VAL A 320 -13.33 -5.57 2.72
N VAL A 321 -12.62 -4.45 2.82
CA VAL A 321 -11.64 -4.23 3.90
C VAL A 321 -12.32 -4.17 5.26
N GLU A 322 -13.44 -3.47 5.37
CA GLU A 322 -14.23 -3.37 6.60
C GLU A 322 -14.73 -4.75 7.06
N LYS A 323 -15.30 -5.54 6.15
CA LYS A 323 -15.86 -6.86 6.51
C LYS A 323 -14.83 -7.96 6.70
N SER A 324 -13.66 -7.86 6.07
CA SER A 324 -12.56 -8.81 6.27
C SER A 324 -11.78 -8.55 7.55
N ASP A 325 -12.01 -7.40 8.20
CA ASP A 325 -11.25 -6.95 9.36
C ASP A 325 -9.73 -6.93 9.12
N ALA A 326 -9.31 -6.79 7.86
CA ALA A 326 -7.90 -6.91 7.45
C ALA A 326 -7.00 -5.80 8.01
N LEU A 327 -7.60 -4.73 8.54
CA LEU A 327 -6.89 -3.62 9.19
C LEU A 327 -7.01 -3.63 10.72
N HIS A 328 -7.67 -4.65 11.30
CA HIS A 328 -7.71 -4.78 12.75
C HIS A 328 -6.31 -4.85 13.34
N GLY A 329 -6.07 -4.13 14.44
CA GLY A 329 -4.76 -4.10 15.09
C GLY A 329 -3.70 -3.22 14.41
N ARG A 330 -3.95 -2.69 13.19
CA ARG A 330 -3.01 -1.77 12.49
C ARG A 330 -3.16 -0.30 12.87
N ASN A 331 -3.77 -0.02 14.03
CA ASN A 331 -4.03 1.32 14.56
C ASN A 331 -2.74 2.06 14.99
N GLY A 332 -1.77 2.22 14.08
CA GLY A 332 -0.54 2.97 14.29
C GLY A 332 0.54 2.25 15.10
N LEU A 333 0.26 1.08 15.67
CA LEU A 333 1.28 0.15 16.17
C LEU A 333 1.33 -1.04 15.22
N ALA A 334 2.49 -1.25 14.60
CA ALA A 334 2.82 -2.54 14.01
C ALA A 334 2.94 -3.53 15.18
N ALA A 335 1.81 -4.11 15.60
CA ALA A 335 1.83 -5.35 16.33
C ALA A 335 1.37 -6.39 15.30
N LEU A 336 2.32 -6.90 14.51
CA LEU A 336 2.06 -8.19 13.89
C LEU A 336 1.92 -9.17 15.06
N PRO A 337 0.79 -9.89 15.19
CA PRO A 337 0.72 -10.99 16.14
C PRO A 337 1.89 -11.92 15.83
N GLY A 338 2.62 -12.31 16.86
CA GLY A 338 3.83 -13.13 16.76
C GLY A 338 3.66 -14.17 15.67
N ILE A 339 4.40 -13.98 14.59
CA ILE A 339 4.75 -15.10 13.72
C ILE A 339 5.64 -15.91 14.65
N ASP A 340 5.03 -16.88 15.34
CA ASP A 340 5.74 -17.84 16.14
C ASP A 340 6.86 -18.40 15.25
N ASP A 341 8.07 -18.43 15.80
CA ASP A 341 9.33 -18.82 15.18
C ASP A 341 9.34 -20.30 14.72
N GLU A 342 8.41 -20.72 13.87
CA GLU A 342 8.32 -22.07 13.30
C GLU A 342 9.07 -22.19 11.96
N TYR A 343 10.06 -21.31 11.75
CA TYR A 343 11.06 -21.44 10.68
C TYR A 343 12.46 -21.19 11.25
N ASN A 344 12.96 -22.18 11.99
CA ASN A 344 14.38 -22.41 12.22
C ASN A 344 14.70 -23.88 11.98
#